data_AF-A0AA88P1T2-F1
#
_entry.id   AF-A0AA88P1T2-F1
#
_cell.length_a   1.000
_cell.length_b   1.000
_cell.length_c   1.000
_cell.angle_alpha   90.00
_cell.angle_beta   90.00
_cell.angle_gamma   90.00
#
_symmetry.space_group_name_H-M   'P 1'
#
loop_
_entity.id
_entity.type
_entity.pdbx_description
1 polymer ?
#
loop_
_entity_poly.entity_id
_entity_poly.type
_entity_poly.pdbx_seq_one_letter_code
_entity_poly.pdbx_strand_id
1 'polypeptide(L)'
;MALCSDDDWVSKCPSGCRLQGLISQMESKVERKLWKVCKTAKMYEDAADISMMATKTFTTITGELYCILPPGSVMKFVDHAEALSRNLTSVRKRSSRLALKLKELRSKVQKQFEDLYRTEVDIDMKLRACRGACKSVLPFKVSHSSYQILQSEIEQMDKTLNQRSNVAVPPQKLPHIKVQSMDGGAAPSIEQKTAPTFQLLAQFEDIGQNQLVLEEVDLEEELE
;
A
#
# COMPACT_ATOMS: atom_id res chain seq x y z
N MET A 1 -12.83 -79.60 51.68
CA MET A 1 -13.13 -78.25 52.22
C MET A 1 -14.59 -77.98 51.88
N ALA A 2 -15.46 -77.78 52.87
CA ALA A 2 -16.84 -77.35 52.61
C ALA A 2 -16.84 -75.88 52.14
N LEU A 3 -17.81 -75.50 51.32
CA LEU A 3 -18.03 -74.09 50.95
C LEU A 3 -18.48 -73.33 52.21
N CYS A 4 -17.92 -72.14 52.43
CA CYS A 4 -18.31 -71.29 53.57
C CYS A 4 -19.76 -70.79 53.39
N SER A 5 -20.51 -70.72 54.49
CA SER A 5 -21.79 -70.01 54.59
C SER A 5 -21.56 -68.58 55.08
N ASP A 6 -22.52 -67.67 54.91
CA ASP A 6 -22.38 -66.28 55.37
C ASP A 6 -22.20 -66.19 56.89
N ASP A 7 -22.72 -67.15 57.66
CA ASP A 7 -22.52 -67.26 59.12
C ASP A 7 -21.05 -67.58 59.53
N ASP A 8 -20.24 -68.07 58.59
CA ASP A 8 -18.80 -68.32 58.82
C ASP A 8 -17.97 -67.03 58.71
N TRP A 9 -18.55 -65.92 58.24
CA TRP A 9 -17.91 -64.62 58.27
C TRP A 9 -17.67 -64.21 59.75
N VAL A 10 -16.50 -63.69 60.07
CA VAL A 10 -15.97 -63.45 61.45
C VAL A 10 -15.38 -64.68 62.14
N SER A 11 -15.94 -65.89 62.00
CA SER A 11 -15.39 -67.10 62.64
C SER A 11 -14.27 -67.77 61.85
N LYS A 12 -14.32 -67.72 60.51
CA LYS A 12 -13.29 -68.23 59.59
C LYS A 12 -12.69 -67.09 58.75
N CYS A 13 -11.59 -66.52 59.23
CA CYS A 13 -10.89 -65.44 58.54
C CYS A 13 -9.80 -65.95 57.58
N PRO A 14 -9.54 -65.25 56.46
CA PRO A 14 -8.42 -65.56 55.58
C PRO A 14 -7.08 -65.31 56.30
N SER A 15 -6.01 -65.96 55.82
CA SER A 15 -4.68 -65.79 56.41
C SER A 15 -4.16 -64.35 56.25
N GLY A 16 -3.43 -63.87 57.26
CA GLY A 16 -2.83 -62.53 57.27
C GLY A 16 -1.93 -62.27 56.06
N CYS A 17 -1.15 -63.26 55.62
CA CYS A 17 -0.29 -63.14 54.43
C CYS A 17 -1.10 -62.89 53.15
N ARG A 18 -2.30 -63.48 53.02
CA ARG A 18 -3.17 -63.26 51.85
C ARG A 18 -3.79 -61.86 51.89
N LEU A 19 -4.21 -61.40 53.06
CA LEU A 19 -4.71 -60.03 53.23
C LEU A 19 -3.61 -59.00 52.94
N GLN A 20 -2.40 -59.19 53.48
CA GLN A 20 -1.28 -58.28 53.25
C GLN A 20 -0.88 -58.22 51.77
N GLY A 21 -0.88 -59.36 51.07
CA GLY A 21 -0.64 -59.39 49.62
C GLY A 21 -1.71 -58.63 48.82
N LEU A 22 -2.98 -58.78 49.18
CA LEU A 22 -4.09 -58.05 48.53
C LEU A 22 -4.04 -56.55 48.82
N ILE A 23 -3.72 -56.15 50.05
CA ILE A 23 -3.57 -54.75 50.45
C ILE A 23 -2.43 -54.11 49.67
N SER A 24 -1.25 -54.73 49.64
CA SER A 24 -0.09 -54.21 48.90
C SER A 24 -0.34 -54.14 47.39
N GLN A 25 -1.04 -55.12 46.82
CA GLN A 25 -1.43 -55.10 45.41
C GLN A 25 -2.41 -53.95 45.11
N MET A 26 -3.39 -53.73 45.99
CA MET A 26 -4.37 -52.65 45.85
C MET A 26 -3.71 -51.28 46.01
N GLU A 27 -2.85 -51.12 47.00
CA GLU A 27 -2.07 -49.90 47.24
C GLU A 27 -1.22 -49.53 46.02
N SER A 28 -0.41 -50.47 45.50
CA SER A 28 0.38 -50.25 44.28
C SER A 28 -0.49 -49.94 43.05
N LYS A 29 -1.70 -50.52 42.97
CA LYS A 29 -2.64 -50.24 41.87
C LYS A 29 -3.26 -48.85 41.99
N VAL A 30 -3.59 -48.43 43.20
CA VAL A 30 -4.12 -47.08 43.49
C VAL A 30 -3.05 -46.04 43.26
N GLU A 31 -1.82 -46.24 43.76
CA GLU A 31 -0.69 -45.34 43.57
C GLU A 31 -0.39 -45.14 42.07
N ARG A 32 -0.34 -46.22 41.28
CA ARG A 32 -0.16 -46.11 39.82
C ARG A 32 -1.29 -45.34 39.13
N LYS A 33 -2.53 -45.47 39.60
CA LYS A 33 -3.66 -44.70 39.07
C LYS A 33 -3.57 -43.22 39.45
N LEU A 34 -3.25 -42.93 40.71
CA LEU A 34 -3.05 -41.56 41.20
C LEU A 34 -1.91 -40.88 40.45
N TRP A 35 -0.80 -41.57 40.21
CA TRP A 35 0.32 -41.05 39.44
C TRP A 35 -0.09 -40.68 38.00
N LYS A 36 -0.88 -41.54 37.33
CA LYS A 36 -1.41 -41.23 35.99
C LYS A 36 -2.33 -40.01 36.00
N VAL A 37 -3.24 -39.92 36.95
CA VAL A 37 -4.15 -38.78 37.08
C VAL A 37 -3.38 -37.49 37.33
N CYS A 38 -2.41 -37.51 38.25
CA CYS A 38 -1.57 -36.36 38.56
C CYS A 38 -0.74 -35.93 37.34
N LYS A 39 -0.14 -36.89 36.62
CA LYS A 39 0.60 -36.61 35.38
C LYS A 39 -0.28 -35.97 34.31
N THR A 40 -1.48 -36.50 34.10
CA THR A 40 -2.43 -35.96 33.12
C THR A 40 -2.93 -34.57 33.53
N ALA A 41 -3.22 -34.35 34.81
CA ALA A 41 -3.62 -33.04 35.32
C ALA A 41 -2.54 -31.98 35.07
N LYS A 42 -1.27 -32.31 35.38
CA LYS A 42 -0.13 -31.44 35.12
C LYS A 42 0.02 -31.10 33.64
N MET A 43 -0.15 -32.09 32.75
CA MET A 43 -0.11 -31.84 31.30
C MET A 43 -1.19 -30.84 30.83
N TYR A 44 -2.40 -30.90 31.40
CA TYR A 44 -3.45 -29.94 31.06
C TYR A 44 -3.17 -28.54 31.62
N GLU A 45 -2.60 -28.44 32.81
CA GLU A 45 -2.15 -27.17 33.40
C GLU A 45 -1.06 -26.53 32.55
N ASP A 46 -0.01 -27.28 32.18
CA ASP A 46 1.07 -26.82 31.31
C ASP A 46 0.51 -26.35 29.94
N ALA A 47 -0.46 -27.08 29.36
CA ALA A 47 -1.10 -26.69 28.11
C ALA A 47 -1.94 -25.40 28.23
N ALA A 48 -2.62 -25.21 29.36
CA ALA A 48 -3.38 -24.00 29.65
C ALA A 48 -2.45 -22.78 29.81
N ASP A 49 -1.31 -22.94 30.47
CA ASP A 49 -0.30 -21.89 30.60
C ASP A 49 0.27 -21.47 29.24
N ILE A 50 0.61 -22.45 28.39
CA ILE A 50 1.07 -22.17 27.02
C ILE A 50 0.00 -21.39 26.24
N SER A 51 -1.27 -21.81 26.33
CA SER A 51 -2.38 -21.12 25.67
C SER A 51 -2.57 -19.69 26.20
N MET A 52 -2.47 -19.48 27.51
CA MET A 52 -2.55 -18.16 28.11
C MET A 52 -1.40 -17.26 27.67
N MET A 53 -0.17 -17.78 27.60
CA MET A 53 0.99 -17.04 27.11
C MET A 53 0.80 -16.62 25.65
N ALA A 54 0.39 -17.54 24.78
CA ALA A 54 0.11 -17.23 23.38
C ALA A 54 -0.96 -16.13 23.24
N THR A 55 -2.01 -16.20 24.05
CA THR A 55 -3.08 -15.22 24.07
C THR A 55 -2.57 -13.83 24.50
N LYS A 56 -1.76 -13.76 25.56
CA LYS A 56 -1.14 -12.51 26.02
C LYS A 56 -0.25 -11.90 24.95
N THR A 57 0.66 -12.70 24.38
CA THR A 57 1.56 -12.24 23.30
C THR A 57 0.76 -11.70 22.12
N PHE A 58 -0.30 -12.40 21.70
CA PHE A 58 -1.18 -11.93 20.65
C PHE A 58 -1.81 -10.57 20.98
N THR A 59 -2.42 -10.43 22.17
CA THR A 59 -3.06 -9.16 22.59
C THR A 59 -2.09 -7.98 22.65
N THR A 60 -0.84 -8.21 23.09
CA THR A 60 0.19 -7.18 23.12
C THR A 60 0.55 -6.73 21.71
N ILE A 61 0.83 -7.68 20.80
CA ILE A 61 1.19 -7.37 19.40
C ILE A 61 0.04 -6.63 18.71
N THR A 62 -1.20 -7.09 18.89
CA THR A 62 -2.36 -6.41 18.29
C THR A 62 -2.58 -5.02 18.87
N GLY A 63 -2.38 -4.83 20.18
CA GLY A 63 -2.50 -3.53 20.83
C GLY A 63 -1.43 -2.53 20.36
N GLU A 64 -0.19 -2.99 20.19
CA GLU A 64 0.89 -2.19 19.61
C GLU A 64 0.57 -1.82 18.15
N LEU A 65 0.10 -2.79 17.35
CA LEU A 65 -0.26 -2.56 15.95
C LEU A 65 -1.41 -1.56 15.82
N TYR A 66 -2.42 -1.64 16.70
CA TYR A 66 -3.56 -0.71 16.73
C TYR A 66 -3.13 0.72 17.08
N CYS A 67 -2.17 0.89 18.00
CA CYS A 67 -1.60 2.19 18.33
C CYS A 67 -0.81 2.81 17.16
N ILE A 68 -0.05 1.98 16.43
CA ILE A 68 0.80 2.43 15.32
C ILE A 68 -0.01 2.69 14.06
N LEU A 69 -0.96 1.81 13.76
CA LEU A 69 -1.76 1.83 12.55
C LEU A 69 -3.24 1.72 12.91
N PRO A 70 -3.87 2.86 13.29
CA PRO A 70 -5.28 2.87 13.62
C PRO A 70 -6.12 2.33 12.47
N PRO A 71 -7.24 1.65 12.75
CA PRO A 71 -8.17 1.21 11.71
C PRO A 71 -8.59 2.41 10.85
N GLY A 72 -8.52 2.24 9.53
CA GLY A 72 -8.79 3.29 8.54
C GLY A 72 -7.62 4.22 8.19
N SER A 73 -6.47 4.15 8.87
CA SER A 73 -5.26 4.90 8.49
C SER A 73 -4.74 4.51 7.10
N VAL A 74 -4.80 3.22 6.76
CA VAL A 74 -4.46 2.70 5.42
C VAL A 74 -5.39 3.29 4.36
N MET A 75 -6.69 3.39 4.64
CA MET A 75 -7.66 3.96 3.69
C MET A 75 -7.38 5.44 3.44
N LYS A 76 -7.11 6.21 4.51
CA LYS A 76 -6.71 7.61 4.38
C LYS A 76 -5.45 7.75 3.53
N PHE A 77 -4.44 6.93 3.73
CA PHE A 77 -3.23 6.97 2.91
C PHE A 77 -3.54 6.73 1.42
N VAL A 78 -4.40 5.75 1.13
CA VAL A 78 -4.84 5.41 -0.24
C VAL A 78 -5.58 6.58 -0.88
N ASP A 79 -6.53 7.20 -0.15
CA ASP A 79 -7.27 8.37 -0.64
C ASP A 79 -6.34 9.55 -0.98
N HIS A 80 -5.34 9.80 -0.12
CA HIS A 80 -4.35 10.86 -0.36
C HIS A 80 -3.45 10.53 -1.55
N ALA A 81 -3.03 9.28 -1.70
CA ALA A 81 -2.22 8.83 -2.83
C ALA A 81 -2.99 8.94 -4.16
N GLU A 82 -4.27 8.57 -4.17
CA GLU A 82 -5.15 8.70 -5.34
C GLU A 82 -5.37 10.17 -5.71
N ALA A 83 -5.68 11.03 -4.74
CA ALA A 83 -5.86 12.47 -4.96
C ALA A 83 -4.57 13.10 -5.54
N LEU A 84 -3.40 12.72 -5.03
CA LEU A 84 -2.11 13.18 -5.55
C LEU A 84 -1.88 12.69 -6.99
N SER A 85 -2.17 11.42 -7.28
CA SER A 85 -2.04 10.84 -8.62
C SER A 85 -2.90 11.57 -9.66
N ARG A 86 -4.16 11.86 -9.33
CA ARG A 86 -5.07 12.64 -10.18
C ARG A 86 -4.56 14.06 -10.42
N ASN A 87 -4.08 14.73 -9.37
CA ASN A 87 -3.51 16.07 -9.47
C ASN A 87 -2.26 16.12 -10.34
N LEU A 88 -1.31 15.19 -10.15
CA LEU A 88 -0.10 15.09 -10.97
C LEU A 88 -0.44 14.81 -12.45
N THR A 89 -1.41 13.94 -12.70
CA THR A 89 -1.87 13.63 -14.06
C THR A 89 -2.48 14.86 -14.74
N SER A 90 -3.31 15.61 -14.02
CA SER A 90 -3.88 16.87 -14.52
C SER A 90 -2.81 17.92 -14.83
N VAL A 91 -1.85 18.12 -13.91
CA VAL A 91 -0.72 19.04 -14.13
C VAL A 91 0.12 18.61 -15.33
N ARG A 92 0.36 17.30 -15.49
CA ARG A 92 1.09 16.76 -16.64
C ARG A 92 0.37 17.04 -17.95
N LYS A 93 -0.93 16.72 -18.06
CA LYS A 93 -1.77 17.04 -19.24
C LYS A 93 -1.70 18.53 -19.58
N ARG A 94 -1.86 19.41 -18.56
CA ARG A 94 -1.77 20.86 -18.74
C ARG A 94 -0.38 21.31 -19.20
N SER A 95 0.68 20.77 -18.61
CA SER A 95 2.07 21.07 -18.96
C SER A 95 2.38 20.67 -20.41
N SER A 96 1.99 19.46 -20.83
CA SER A 96 2.15 19.00 -22.21
C SER A 96 1.43 19.91 -23.21
N ARG A 97 0.19 20.33 -22.89
CA ARG A 97 -0.55 21.28 -23.74
C ARG A 97 0.14 22.64 -23.85
N LEU A 98 0.68 23.16 -22.74
CA LEU A 98 1.42 24.43 -22.73
C LEU A 98 2.74 24.32 -23.50
N ALA A 99 3.44 23.19 -23.40
CA ALA A 99 4.66 22.93 -24.18
C ALA A 99 4.39 22.93 -25.69
N LEU A 100 3.29 22.30 -26.14
CA LEU A 100 2.86 22.32 -27.54
C LEU A 100 2.55 23.75 -28.01
N LYS A 101 1.80 24.52 -27.22
CA LYS A 101 1.52 25.94 -27.53
C LYS A 101 2.80 26.77 -27.63
N LEU A 102 3.73 26.62 -26.68
CA LEU A 102 5.02 27.32 -26.73
C LEU A 102 5.81 26.99 -27.99
N LYS A 103 5.83 25.71 -28.41
CA LYS A 103 6.48 25.28 -29.65
C LYS A 103 5.84 25.93 -30.88
N GLU A 104 4.51 26.00 -30.92
CA GLU A 104 3.78 26.66 -32.01
C GLU A 104 4.07 28.17 -32.07
N LEU A 105 3.95 28.87 -30.94
CA LEU A 105 4.22 30.31 -30.86
C LEU A 105 5.66 30.61 -31.27
N ARG A 106 6.63 29.81 -30.80
CA ARG A 106 8.02 29.97 -31.20
C ARG A 106 8.21 29.85 -32.71
N SER A 107 7.61 28.85 -33.35
CA SER A 107 7.69 28.69 -34.80
C SER A 107 7.11 29.89 -35.55
N LYS A 108 5.99 30.46 -35.04
CA LYS A 108 5.41 31.69 -35.59
C LYS A 108 6.35 32.89 -35.44
N VAL A 109 6.91 33.10 -34.25
CA VAL A 109 7.85 34.20 -33.97
C VAL A 109 9.10 34.08 -34.84
N GLN A 110 9.65 32.87 -35.00
CA GLN A 110 10.81 32.65 -35.86
C GLN A 110 10.53 33.02 -37.33
N LYS A 111 9.36 32.66 -37.86
CA LYS A 111 8.95 33.05 -39.21
C LYS A 111 8.75 34.56 -39.34
N GLN A 112 8.04 35.16 -38.39
CA GLN A 112 7.82 36.61 -38.38
C GLN A 112 9.14 37.38 -38.35
N PHE A 113 10.13 36.85 -37.62
CA PHE A 113 11.44 37.45 -37.53
C PHE A 113 12.23 37.38 -38.84
N GLU A 114 12.18 36.25 -39.53
CA GLU A 114 12.77 36.09 -40.85
C GLU A 114 12.13 37.03 -41.88
N ASP A 115 10.80 37.14 -41.85
CA ASP A 115 10.04 38.04 -42.73
C ASP A 115 10.36 39.51 -42.44
N LEU A 116 10.48 39.89 -41.16
CA LEU A 116 10.87 41.23 -40.74
C LEU A 116 12.26 41.58 -41.28
N TYR A 117 13.23 40.68 -41.10
CA TYR A 117 14.60 40.87 -41.60
C TYR A 117 14.65 41.06 -43.12
N ARG A 118 13.97 40.19 -43.87
CA ARG A 118 13.88 40.27 -45.34
C ARG A 118 13.26 41.59 -45.79
N THR A 119 12.18 42.01 -45.12
CA THR A 119 11.49 43.26 -45.42
C THR A 119 12.37 44.47 -45.10
N GLU A 120 13.10 44.45 -44.00
CA GLU A 120 13.98 45.56 -43.62
C GLU A 120 15.15 45.73 -44.60
N VAL A 121 15.74 44.60 -45.06
CA VAL A 121 16.78 44.61 -46.11
C VAL A 121 16.22 45.09 -47.45
N ASP A 122 15.01 44.69 -47.83
CA ASP A 122 14.35 45.17 -49.04
C ASP A 122 14.07 46.68 -48.97
N ILE A 123 13.61 47.19 -47.83
CA ILE A 123 13.41 48.64 -47.60
C ILE A 123 14.73 49.40 -47.71
N ASP A 124 15.81 48.91 -47.09
CA ASP A 124 17.14 49.52 -47.20
C ASP A 124 17.61 49.61 -48.66
N MET A 125 17.44 48.53 -49.42
CA MET A 125 17.78 48.50 -50.84
C MET A 125 16.94 49.47 -51.67
N LYS A 126 15.63 49.53 -51.41
CA LYS A 126 14.71 50.46 -52.09
C LYS A 126 15.03 51.92 -51.78
N LEU A 127 15.32 52.26 -50.52
CA LEU A 127 15.74 53.61 -50.13
C LEU A 127 17.07 53.99 -50.80
N ARG A 128 18.03 53.06 -50.86
CA ARG A 128 19.32 53.29 -51.54
C ARG A 128 19.15 53.52 -53.04
N ALA A 129 18.23 52.80 -53.70
CA ALA A 129 17.95 52.97 -55.13
C ALA A 129 17.40 54.37 -55.46
N CYS A 130 16.65 55.00 -54.55
CA CYS A 130 16.13 56.37 -54.73
C CYS A 130 17.21 57.45 -54.80
N ARG A 131 18.47 57.15 -54.44
CA ARG A 131 19.56 58.15 -54.40
C ARG A 131 19.86 58.79 -55.76
N GLY A 132 19.56 58.09 -56.85
CA GLY A 132 19.70 58.60 -58.22
C GLY A 132 18.43 59.25 -58.80
N ALA A 133 17.28 59.12 -58.13
CA ALA A 133 15.99 59.56 -58.65
C ALA A 133 15.34 60.69 -57.82
N CYS A 134 15.70 60.82 -56.54
CA CYS A 134 15.09 61.75 -55.60
C CYS A 134 16.04 62.88 -55.19
N LYS A 135 15.47 64.05 -54.85
CA LYS A 135 16.23 65.23 -54.37
C LYS A 135 17.01 64.96 -53.08
N SER A 136 16.47 64.11 -52.21
CA SER A 136 17.12 63.64 -50.97
C SER A 136 16.64 62.23 -50.62
N VAL A 137 17.46 61.49 -49.86
CA VAL A 137 17.16 60.14 -49.39
C VAL A 137 17.42 60.06 -47.89
N LEU A 138 16.55 59.34 -47.18
CA LEU A 138 16.68 59.11 -45.75
C LEU A 138 17.83 58.13 -45.48
N PRO A 139 18.81 58.47 -44.62
CA PRO A 139 19.87 57.53 -44.24
C PRO A 139 19.26 56.43 -43.36
N PHE A 140 19.10 55.25 -43.95
CA PHE A 140 18.65 54.03 -43.29
C PHE A 140 19.74 52.97 -43.37
N LYS A 141 19.85 52.12 -42.34
CA LYS A 141 20.79 51.00 -42.31
C LYS A 141 20.23 49.88 -41.43
N VAL A 142 20.24 48.66 -41.96
CA VAL A 142 19.82 47.47 -41.24
C VAL A 142 20.85 47.06 -40.19
N SER A 143 20.40 46.70 -38.99
CA SER A 143 21.25 46.17 -37.91
C SER A 143 21.32 44.64 -37.95
N HIS A 144 22.19 44.07 -38.79
CA HIS A 144 22.32 42.62 -38.93
C HIS A 144 22.70 41.88 -37.64
N SER A 145 23.52 42.50 -36.77
CA SER A 145 23.96 41.89 -35.51
C SER A 145 22.80 41.69 -34.53
N SER A 146 21.88 42.65 -34.46
CA SER A 146 20.66 42.52 -33.65
C SER A 146 19.83 41.31 -34.09
N TYR A 147 19.77 41.06 -35.41
CA TYR A 147 19.04 39.93 -35.93
C TYR A 147 19.68 38.58 -35.54
N GLN A 148 21.01 38.49 -35.60
CA GLN A 148 21.75 37.29 -35.20
C GLN A 148 21.63 36.98 -33.71
N ILE A 149 21.66 37.99 -32.84
CA ILE A 149 21.50 37.84 -31.39
C ILE A 149 20.14 37.21 -31.08
N LEU A 150 19.05 37.78 -31.60
CA LEU A 150 17.70 37.29 -31.37
C LEU A 150 17.51 35.86 -31.90
N GLN A 151 18.12 35.52 -33.04
CA GLN A 151 18.11 34.14 -33.55
C GLN A 151 18.81 33.18 -32.57
N SER A 152 19.99 33.55 -32.05
CA SER A 152 20.71 32.75 -31.06
C SER A 152 19.91 32.55 -29.76
N GLU A 153 19.17 33.57 -29.32
CA GLU A 153 18.34 33.50 -28.11
C GLU A 153 17.16 32.52 -28.30
N ILE A 154 16.52 32.53 -29.47
CA ILE A 154 15.44 31.58 -29.82
C ILE A 154 15.98 30.15 -29.87
N GLU A 155 17.17 29.92 -30.42
CA GLU A 155 17.83 28.61 -30.44
C GLU A 155 18.26 28.14 -29.05
N GLN A 156 18.75 29.04 -28.20
CA GLN A 156 19.08 28.72 -26.83
C GLN A 156 17.84 28.33 -26.03
N MET A 157 16.74 29.05 -26.22
CA MET A 157 15.44 28.73 -25.61
C MET A 157 14.98 27.31 -25.98
N ASP A 158 15.16 26.90 -27.24
CA ASP A 158 14.85 25.54 -27.71
C ASP A 158 15.60 24.46 -26.94
N LYS A 159 16.92 24.65 -26.80
CA LYS A 159 17.80 23.71 -26.13
C LYS A 159 17.36 23.52 -24.68
N THR A 160 16.98 24.59 -23.99
CA THR A 160 16.50 24.52 -22.59
C THR A 160 15.15 23.81 -22.46
N LEU A 161 14.23 24.02 -23.40
CA LEU A 161 12.91 23.36 -23.41
C LEU A 161 13.04 21.86 -23.70
N ASN A 162 13.87 21.48 -24.67
CA ASN A 162 14.05 20.08 -25.05
C ASN A 162 14.80 19.28 -23.98
N GLN A 163 15.78 19.88 -23.29
CA GLN A 163 16.47 19.24 -22.16
C GLN A 163 15.51 18.86 -21.03
N ARG A 164 14.51 19.71 -20.72
CA ARG A 164 13.50 19.40 -19.70
C ARG A 164 12.55 18.27 -20.10
N SER A 165 12.37 18.02 -21.39
CA SER A 165 11.52 16.92 -21.87
C SER A 165 12.17 15.53 -21.76
N ASN A 166 13.50 15.47 -21.59
CA ASN A 166 14.26 14.23 -21.44
C ASN A 166 14.28 13.68 -20.00
N VAL A 167 13.63 14.37 -19.06
CA VAL A 167 13.40 13.81 -17.72
C VAL A 167 12.45 12.64 -17.88
N ALA A 168 12.93 11.45 -17.49
CA ALA A 168 12.27 10.15 -17.66
C ALA A 168 10.75 10.27 -17.50
N VAL A 169 10.03 10.07 -18.61
CA VAL A 169 8.58 9.95 -18.66
C VAL A 169 8.20 8.86 -17.64
N PRO A 170 7.53 9.19 -16.52
CA PRO A 170 7.01 8.15 -15.64
C PRO A 170 6.08 7.24 -16.47
N PRO A 171 6.16 5.91 -16.28
CA PRO A 171 5.40 4.95 -17.07
C PRO A 171 3.92 5.35 -17.11
N GLN A 172 3.32 5.32 -18.30
CA GLN A 172 1.95 5.78 -18.53
C GLN A 172 0.90 4.92 -17.81
N LYS A 173 1.25 3.67 -17.50
CA LYS A 173 0.45 2.73 -16.71
C LYS A 173 1.14 2.47 -15.37
N LEU A 174 0.81 3.27 -14.37
CA LEU A 174 1.03 2.88 -12.98
C LEU A 174 -0.22 2.10 -12.55
N PRO A 175 -0.10 0.81 -12.18
CA PRO A 175 -1.26 0.03 -11.76
C PRO A 175 -1.92 0.67 -10.54
N HIS A 176 -3.25 0.77 -10.58
CA HIS A 176 -4.01 1.39 -9.50
C HIS A 176 -4.23 0.35 -8.41
N ILE A 177 -3.76 0.63 -7.19
CA ILE A 177 -4.01 -0.24 -6.03
C ILE A 177 -5.33 0.23 -5.42
N LYS A 178 -6.37 -0.58 -5.56
CA LYS A 178 -7.65 -0.34 -4.89
C LYS A 178 -7.71 -1.19 -3.62
N VAL A 179 -7.97 -0.55 -2.50
CA VAL A 179 -8.18 -1.22 -1.21
C VAL A 179 -9.68 -1.40 -1.03
N GLN A 180 -10.14 -2.65 -1.03
CA GLN A 180 -11.52 -2.99 -0.69
C GLN A 180 -11.57 -3.51 0.75
N SER A 181 -12.52 -3.00 1.53
CA SER A 181 -12.83 -3.60 2.84
C SER A 181 -13.62 -4.88 2.60
N MET A 182 -13.12 -6.01 3.08
CA MET A 182 -13.89 -7.25 3.14
C MET A 182 -14.86 -7.15 4.31
N ASP A 183 -16.05 -6.64 4.05
CA ASP A 183 -17.18 -6.78 4.95
C ASP A 183 -17.74 -8.20 4.76
N GLY A 184 -17.13 -9.18 5.43
CA GLY A 184 -17.40 -10.59 5.16
C GLY A 184 -16.71 -11.58 6.09
N GLY A 185 -16.51 -11.22 7.36
CA GLY A 185 -16.26 -12.22 8.40
C GLY A 185 -17.56 -12.99 8.63
N ALA A 186 -17.57 -14.30 8.35
CA ALA A 186 -18.71 -15.16 8.65
C ALA A 186 -19.16 -14.95 10.11
N ALA A 187 -20.42 -14.56 10.30
CA ALA A 187 -21.00 -14.38 11.63
C ALA A 187 -20.73 -15.64 12.48
N PRO A 188 -20.18 -15.52 13.70
CA PRO A 188 -19.89 -16.68 14.52
C PRO A 188 -21.19 -17.40 14.84
N SER A 189 -21.28 -18.66 14.41
CA SER A 189 -22.37 -19.57 14.71
C SER A 189 -22.65 -19.58 16.22
N ILE A 190 -23.92 -19.48 16.58
CA ILE A 190 -24.45 -19.25 17.95
C ILE A 190 -23.96 -20.29 18.99
N GLU A 191 -23.39 -21.42 18.56
CA GLU A 191 -22.98 -22.54 19.42
C GLU A 191 -21.68 -22.35 20.21
N GLN A 192 -20.86 -21.34 19.93
CA GLN A 192 -19.58 -21.17 20.65
C GLN A 192 -19.65 -20.31 21.92
N LYS A 193 -20.82 -19.74 22.27
CA LYS A 193 -21.03 -18.74 23.34
C LYS A 193 -20.65 -19.14 24.80
N THR A 194 -20.12 -20.34 25.05
CA THR A 194 -19.92 -20.85 26.42
C THR A 194 -18.45 -20.97 26.85
N ALA A 195 -17.49 -20.48 26.05
CA ALA A 195 -16.07 -20.45 26.43
C ALA A 195 -15.60 -19.02 26.78
N PRO A 196 -14.73 -18.85 27.81
CA PRO A 196 -14.20 -17.53 28.21
C PRO A 196 -13.39 -16.84 27.10
N THR A 197 -13.08 -17.55 26.01
CA THR A 197 -12.47 -17.04 24.78
C THR A 197 -13.33 -15.97 24.05
N PHE A 198 -14.64 -15.90 24.32
CA PHE A 198 -15.55 -14.95 23.65
C PHE A 198 -15.26 -13.48 23.94
N GLN A 199 -14.81 -13.14 25.15
CA GLN A 199 -14.51 -11.74 25.49
C GLN A 199 -13.28 -11.20 24.74
N LEU A 200 -12.33 -12.07 24.41
CA LEU A 200 -11.18 -11.69 23.61
C LEU A 200 -11.54 -11.58 22.13
N LEU A 201 -12.36 -12.51 21.61
CA LEU A 201 -12.78 -12.51 20.21
C LEU A 201 -13.65 -11.31 19.82
N ALA A 202 -14.50 -10.81 20.75
CA ALA A 202 -15.28 -9.59 20.55
C ALA A 202 -14.40 -8.32 20.44
N GLN A 203 -13.16 -8.36 20.92
CA GLN A 203 -12.19 -7.27 20.81
C GLN A 203 -11.59 -7.13 19.40
N PHE A 204 -11.87 -8.09 18.51
CA PHE A 204 -11.30 -8.16 17.16
C PHE A 204 -12.33 -7.98 16.04
N GLU A 205 -13.59 -7.62 16.36
CA GLU A 205 -14.59 -7.26 15.35
C GLU A 205 -14.17 -6.01 14.53
N ASP A 206 -13.35 -5.13 15.11
CA ASP A 206 -12.90 -3.87 14.49
C ASP A 206 -11.66 -4.01 13.59
N ILE A 207 -11.03 -5.20 13.50
CA ILE A 207 -9.90 -5.43 12.59
C ILE A 207 -10.44 -5.84 11.22
N GLY A 208 -10.88 -4.86 10.44
CA GLY A 208 -11.35 -5.06 9.08
C GLY A 208 -10.26 -5.67 8.18
N GLN A 209 -10.59 -6.77 7.51
CA GLN A 209 -9.71 -7.35 6.47
C GLN A 209 -9.75 -6.44 5.23
N ASN A 210 -8.59 -6.02 4.75
CA ASN A 210 -8.48 -5.23 3.53
C ASN A 210 -7.91 -6.10 2.40
N GLN A 211 -8.63 -6.19 1.29
CA GLN A 211 -8.15 -6.82 0.07
C GLN A 211 -7.53 -5.77 -0.84
N LEU A 212 -6.26 -5.98 -1.23
CA LEU A 212 -5.58 -5.17 -2.22
C LEU A 212 -5.83 -5.78 -3.60
N VAL A 213 -6.50 -5.05 -4.48
CA VAL A 213 -6.69 -5.46 -5.87
C VAL A 213 -5.91 -4.50 -6.77
N LEU A 214 -5.08 -5.06 -7.63
CA LEU A 214 -4.38 -4.34 -8.69
C LEU A 214 -5.31 -4.27 -9.90
N GLU A 215 -5.69 -3.07 -10.30
CA GLU A 215 -6.50 -2.85 -11.50
C GLU A 215 -5.64 -2.18 -12.57
N GLU A 216 -5.68 -2.72 -13.79
CA GLU A 216 -5.08 -2.10 -14.96
C GLU A 216 -6.06 -1.05 -15.48
N VAL A 217 -5.69 0.23 -15.40
CA VAL A 217 -6.51 1.30 -15.97
C VAL A 217 -6.16 1.42 -17.45
N ASP A 218 -7.08 1.01 -18.31
CA ASP A 218 -7.06 1.34 -19.73
C ASP A 218 -7.55 2.78 -19.92
N LEU A 219 -6.60 3.69 -20.17
CA LEU A 219 -6.83 5.12 -20.39
C LEU A 219 -7.47 5.44 -21.75
N GLU A 220 -8.17 4.49 -22.38
CA GLU A 220 -8.75 4.67 -23.71
C GLU A 220 -10.17 5.30 -23.70
N GLU A 221 -10.78 5.54 -22.54
CA GLU A 221 -12.19 5.98 -22.46
C GLU A 221 -12.46 7.46 -22.09
N GLU A 222 -11.47 8.35 -22.05
CA GLU A 222 -11.73 9.80 -21.88
C GLU A 222 -11.15 10.64 -23.02
N LEU A 223 -11.57 10.30 -24.24
CA LEU A 223 -11.33 11.09 -25.45
C LEU A 223 -12.65 11.32 -26.20
N GLU A 224 -13.62 11.91 -25.49
CA GLU A 224 -14.68 12.75 -26.08
C GLU A 224 -14.62 14.16 -25.48
#